data_AF-A0A8J3URP9-F1
#
_entry.id   AF-A0A8J3URP9-F1
#
_cell.length_a   1.000
_cell.length_b   1.000
_cell.length_c   1.000
_cell.angle_alpha   90.00
_cell.angle_beta   90.00
_cell.angle_gamma   90.00
#
_symmetry.space_group_name_H-M   'P 1'
#
loop_
_entity.id
_entity.type
_entity.pdbx_description
1 polymer ?
#
loop_
_entity_poly.entity_id
_entity_poly.type
_entity_poly.pdbx_seq_one_letter_code
_entity_poly.pdbx_strand_id
1 'polypeptide(L)'
;MITSRLTVVSLAAVLALAACTGDNGSDNSGSAAASGAPSQASQDSPPSSPPVPAGMTPEAYQIDLDTAGKPVGAAFAAIAKARTFKSLDQRMQKAQDAVDGAAARLGDLQAPVETRQQHQGYVEALRRMDGELVTIRDAISDQTLCTSAAVLARLGKSDEFTGLKEAGAALADQDGNYSSAEIGLKPPKERSRRLGNGTVVSSRIRGGRGSLTIKNGGTQDGVVTLLKGKQKAVSVYVRKKSSARVSNIKDGSYRVYFTTGADYDRAARAFTRNCTFERFEDSLPFRTTYTATQVRWSTWTITLNRVKGGNARSSAVNPDDFPS
;
A
#
# COMPACT_ATOMS: atom_id res chain seq x y z
N MET A 1 14.79 -48.85 -17.73
CA MET A 1 16.16 -49.20 -17.33
C MET A 1 16.69 -48.08 -16.43
N ILE A 2 16.90 -48.44 -15.16
CA ILE A 2 17.98 -47.98 -14.23
C ILE A 2 18.05 -46.47 -13.90
N THR A 3 18.03 -45.95 -12.67
CA THR A 3 17.82 -46.40 -11.28
C THR A 3 17.73 -45.17 -10.35
N SER A 4 16.94 -45.31 -9.28
CA SER A 4 17.04 -44.77 -7.91
C SER A 4 18.26 -43.96 -7.45
N ARG A 5 18.01 -42.94 -6.59
CA ARG A 5 18.63 -42.82 -5.25
C ARG A 5 17.64 -42.26 -4.20
N LEU A 6 17.38 -43.08 -3.18
CA LEU A 6 16.85 -42.71 -1.87
C LEU A 6 17.96 -42.07 -1.01
N THR A 7 17.57 -41.17 -0.11
CA THR A 7 18.10 -41.14 1.26
C THR A 7 17.05 -40.59 2.23
N VAL A 8 16.78 -41.38 3.26
CA VAL A 8 15.94 -41.13 4.44
C VAL A 8 16.88 -40.82 5.62
N VAL A 9 16.45 -40.05 6.62
CA VAL A 9 16.49 -40.39 8.06
C VAL A 9 16.01 -39.20 8.90
N SER A 10 15.07 -39.53 9.79
CA SER A 10 14.33 -38.74 10.78
C SER A 10 15.15 -38.42 12.04
N LEU A 11 14.71 -37.44 12.85
CA LEU A 11 14.59 -37.63 14.30
C LEU A 11 13.66 -36.58 14.94
N ALA A 12 12.71 -37.07 15.74
CA ALA A 12 11.85 -36.32 16.63
C ALA A 12 12.45 -36.27 18.03
N ALA A 13 12.18 -35.21 18.81
CA ALA A 13 12.33 -35.22 20.26
C ALA A 13 11.30 -34.29 20.92
N VAL A 14 10.34 -34.90 21.61
CA VAL A 14 9.43 -34.30 22.59
C VAL A 14 10.08 -34.49 23.95
N LEU A 15 10.06 -33.47 24.81
CA LEU A 15 10.36 -33.59 26.24
C LEU A 15 9.46 -32.65 27.05
N ALA A 16 8.60 -33.27 27.84
CA ALA A 16 7.87 -32.71 28.98
C ALA A 16 8.35 -33.46 30.23
N LEU A 17 8.47 -32.77 31.38
CA LEU A 17 8.58 -33.24 32.78
C LEU A 17 9.10 -32.01 33.58
N ALA A 18 8.81 -31.74 34.85
CA ALA A 18 7.90 -32.23 35.86
C ALA A 18 7.99 -31.25 37.05
N ALA A 19 6.97 -31.25 37.91
CA ALA A 19 6.92 -30.52 39.17
C ALA A 19 7.94 -31.02 40.20
N CYS A 20 8.32 -30.17 41.15
CA CYS A 20 8.84 -30.55 42.46
C CYS A 20 8.33 -29.57 43.53
N THR A 21 7.61 -30.15 44.50
CA THR A 21 7.19 -29.62 45.80
C THR A 21 8.28 -29.88 46.87
N GLY A 22 8.31 -29.04 47.90
CA GLY A 22 8.96 -29.25 49.22
C GLY A 22 8.78 -27.96 50.03
N ASP A 23 7.93 -27.85 51.06
CA ASP A 23 7.89 -28.51 52.38
C ASP A 23 9.15 -28.24 53.24
N ASN A 24 9.02 -27.43 54.31
CA ASN A 24 8.96 -27.88 55.72
C ASN A 24 9.42 -26.81 56.75
N GLY A 25 8.82 -26.85 57.94
CA GLY A 25 9.34 -26.33 59.23
C GLY A 25 8.83 -24.94 59.65
N SER A 26 7.95 -24.72 60.64
CA SER A 26 7.87 -25.15 62.06
C SER A 26 8.16 -23.98 63.02
N ASP A 27 7.20 -23.78 63.91
CA ASP A 27 7.27 -23.30 65.30
C ASP A 27 7.70 -21.86 65.60
N ASN A 28 6.77 -21.08 66.17
CA ASN A 28 6.89 -20.85 67.61
C ASN A 28 5.55 -20.46 68.28
N SER A 29 5.31 -21.10 69.42
CA SER A 29 4.22 -20.83 70.36
C SER A 29 4.60 -19.70 71.30
N GLY A 30 3.64 -18.83 71.63
CA GLY A 30 3.78 -17.82 72.67
C GLY A 30 2.41 -17.44 73.22
N SER A 31 1.99 -18.15 74.27
CA SER A 31 0.78 -17.87 75.03
C SER A 31 1.12 -16.94 76.20
N ALA A 32 0.34 -15.87 76.38
CA ALA A 32 0.13 -15.24 77.68
C ALA A 32 -1.25 -14.60 77.72
N ALA A 33 -2.09 -15.15 78.61
CA ALA A 33 -3.42 -14.67 78.93
C ALA A 33 -3.37 -13.46 79.88
N ALA A 34 -4.30 -12.52 79.70
CA ALA A 34 -4.81 -11.69 80.80
C ALA A 34 -6.27 -11.31 80.53
N SER A 35 -7.12 -11.66 81.49
CA SER A 35 -8.57 -11.50 81.51
C SER A 35 -9.00 -10.06 81.85
N GLY A 36 -10.12 -9.61 81.27
CA GLY A 36 -10.83 -8.38 81.69
C GLY A 36 -12.05 -8.10 80.81
N ALA A 37 -13.25 -8.43 81.31
CA ALA A 37 -14.56 -8.19 80.68
C ALA A 37 -15.04 -6.72 80.88
N PRO A 38 -16.30 -6.37 80.53
CA PRO A 38 -16.93 -6.36 79.21
C PRO A 38 -17.42 -4.93 78.86
N SER A 39 -17.61 -4.57 77.58
CA SER A 39 -18.62 -3.57 77.17
C SER A 39 -18.74 -3.37 75.65
N GLN A 40 -20.01 -3.32 75.24
CA GLN A 40 -20.59 -2.56 74.14
C GLN A 40 -20.36 -3.02 72.70
N ALA A 41 -21.45 -3.57 72.17
CA ALA A 41 -21.77 -3.65 70.75
C ALA A 41 -21.36 -2.38 70.01
N SER A 42 -20.37 -2.52 69.13
CA SER A 42 -20.09 -1.56 68.08
C SER A 42 -20.63 -2.17 66.79
N GLN A 43 -21.49 -1.38 66.14
CA GLN A 43 -22.24 -1.72 64.94
C GLN A 43 -21.32 -2.23 63.84
N ASP A 44 -21.76 -3.32 63.20
CA ASP A 44 -21.30 -3.77 61.89
C ASP A 44 -21.25 -2.57 60.94
N SER A 45 -20.03 -2.11 60.65
CA SER A 45 -19.77 -1.31 59.46
C SER A 45 -19.54 -2.31 58.32
N PRO A 46 -20.30 -2.26 57.21
CA PRO A 46 -20.02 -3.11 56.08
C PRO A 46 -18.58 -2.87 55.58
N PRO A 47 -17.86 -3.90 55.11
CA PRO A 47 -16.52 -3.72 54.59
C PRO A 47 -16.56 -2.71 53.43
N SER A 48 -15.86 -1.58 53.60
CA SER A 48 -15.61 -0.64 52.52
C SER A 48 -14.93 -1.40 51.39
N SER A 49 -15.64 -1.56 50.28
CA SER A 49 -15.08 -2.12 49.06
C SER A 49 -13.88 -1.24 48.66
N PRO A 50 -12.72 -1.82 48.29
CA PRO A 50 -11.59 -1.04 47.82
C PRO A 50 -12.03 -0.19 46.62
N PRO A 51 -11.54 1.06 46.49
CA PRO A 51 -11.90 1.90 45.35
C PRO A 51 -11.50 1.16 44.07
N VAL A 52 -12.51 0.82 43.25
CA VAL A 52 -12.30 0.28 41.90
C VAL A 52 -11.38 1.27 41.18
N PRO A 53 -10.29 0.83 40.52
CA PRO A 53 -9.43 1.74 39.79
C PRO A 53 -10.28 2.48 38.76
N ALA A 54 -10.51 3.77 39.01
CA ALA A 54 -11.26 4.61 38.09
C ALA A 54 -10.41 4.76 36.82
N GLY A 55 -10.87 4.15 35.73
CA GLY A 55 -10.37 4.53 34.41
C GLY A 55 -10.65 6.01 34.16
N MET A 56 -10.03 6.58 33.13
CA MET A 56 -10.32 7.97 32.76
C MET A 56 -11.83 8.18 32.48
N THR A 57 -12.32 9.42 32.57
CA THR A 57 -13.74 9.69 32.29
C THR A 57 -14.06 9.46 30.81
N PRO A 58 -15.30 9.07 30.45
CA PRO A 58 -15.73 8.91 29.07
C PRO A 58 -15.46 10.14 28.20
N GLU A 59 -15.67 11.35 28.73
CA GLU A 59 -15.49 12.61 28.00
C GLU A 59 -14.00 12.89 27.72
N ALA A 60 -13.13 12.63 28.70
CA ALA A 60 -11.69 12.75 28.51
C ALA A 60 -11.21 11.72 27.47
N TYR A 61 -11.73 10.48 27.54
CA TYR A 61 -11.38 9.42 26.59
C TYR A 61 -11.81 9.77 25.16
N GLN A 62 -12.99 10.38 24.99
CA GLN A 62 -13.47 10.87 23.70
C GLN A 62 -12.51 11.90 23.10
N ILE A 63 -12.03 12.86 23.89
CA ILE A 63 -11.12 13.91 23.41
C ILE A 63 -9.79 13.30 22.93
N ASP A 64 -9.26 12.33 23.66
CA ASP A 64 -8.04 11.64 23.27
C ASP A 64 -8.21 10.78 22.03
N LEU A 65 -9.32 10.04 21.91
CA LEU A 65 -9.69 9.30 20.71
C LEU A 65 -9.85 10.23 19.49
N ASP A 66 -10.50 11.37 19.66
CA ASP A 66 -10.65 12.36 18.60
C ASP A 66 -9.31 12.90 18.13
N THR A 67 -8.42 13.17 19.08
CA THR A 67 -7.07 13.70 18.81
C THR A 67 -6.21 12.67 18.07
N ALA A 68 -6.36 11.39 18.38
CA ALA A 68 -5.64 10.30 17.72
C ALA A 68 -6.26 9.89 16.37
N GLY A 69 -7.58 9.70 16.31
CA GLY A 69 -8.29 9.10 15.18
C GLY A 69 -8.54 10.04 13.99
N LYS A 70 -8.82 11.33 14.23
CA LYS A 70 -9.08 12.29 13.14
C LYS A 70 -7.90 12.41 12.16
N PRO A 71 -6.63 12.52 12.61
CA PRO A 71 -5.48 12.49 11.72
C PRO A 71 -5.38 11.22 10.88
N VAL A 72 -5.67 10.04 11.45
CA VAL A 72 -5.64 8.75 10.76
C VAL A 72 -6.65 8.73 9.61
N GLY A 73 -7.91 9.05 9.89
CA GLY A 73 -8.97 9.13 8.88
C GLY A 73 -8.64 10.13 7.76
N ALA A 74 -8.13 11.30 8.13
CA ALA A 74 -7.71 12.33 7.17
C ALA A 74 -6.54 11.87 6.28
N ALA A 75 -5.55 11.18 6.86
CA ALA A 75 -4.39 10.67 6.13
C ALA A 75 -4.80 9.57 5.13
N PHE A 76 -5.66 8.63 5.53
CA PHE A 76 -6.21 7.62 4.62
C PHE A 76 -6.99 8.25 3.45
N ALA A 77 -7.85 9.23 3.73
CA ALA A 77 -8.58 9.96 2.70
C ALA A 77 -7.63 10.74 1.77
N ALA A 78 -6.50 11.21 2.29
CA ALA A 78 -5.51 11.95 1.54
C ALA A 78 -4.81 11.09 0.48
N ILE A 79 -4.64 9.78 0.67
CA ILE A 79 -4.00 8.87 -0.30
C ILE A 79 -4.68 8.94 -1.68
N ALA A 80 -6.03 8.99 -1.71
CA ALA A 80 -6.81 9.07 -2.96
C ALA A 80 -6.48 10.31 -3.82
N LYS A 81 -5.91 11.35 -3.21
CA LYS A 81 -5.54 12.60 -3.87
C LYS A 81 -4.15 12.56 -4.50
N ALA A 82 -3.36 11.50 -4.30
CA ALA A 82 -2.07 11.36 -4.96
C ALA A 82 -2.23 11.27 -6.49
N ARG A 83 -1.30 11.90 -7.21
CA ARG A 83 -1.28 11.94 -8.69
C ARG A 83 0.09 11.57 -9.28
N THR A 84 1.12 11.51 -8.45
CA THR A 84 2.50 11.18 -8.83
C THR A 84 3.07 10.18 -7.82
N PHE A 85 4.21 9.57 -8.13
CA PHE A 85 4.86 8.63 -7.21
C PHE A 85 5.32 9.34 -5.94
N LYS A 86 6.02 10.46 -6.09
CA LYS A 86 6.43 11.29 -4.94
C LYS A 86 5.26 11.68 -4.03
N SER A 87 4.15 12.14 -4.61
CA SER A 87 2.98 12.53 -3.80
C SER A 87 2.26 11.34 -3.19
N LEU A 88 2.34 10.15 -3.81
CA LEU A 88 1.78 8.91 -3.27
C LEU A 88 2.60 8.43 -2.07
N ASP A 89 3.92 8.30 -2.21
CA ASP A 89 4.81 7.91 -1.12
C ASP A 89 4.70 8.87 0.08
N GLN A 90 4.73 10.19 -0.16
CA GLN A 90 4.55 11.19 0.90
C GLN A 90 3.22 11.04 1.66
N ARG A 91 2.14 10.67 0.96
CA ARG A 91 0.81 10.48 1.58
C ARG A 91 0.75 9.17 2.35
N MET A 92 1.44 8.14 1.88
CA MET A 92 1.57 6.87 2.61
C MET A 92 2.41 7.02 3.87
N GLN A 93 3.54 7.75 3.81
CA GLN A 93 4.32 8.10 5.01
C GLN A 93 3.45 8.85 6.02
N LYS A 94 2.68 9.86 5.59
CA LYS A 94 1.78 10.58 6.50
C LYS A 94 0.69 9.71 7.11
N ALA A 95 0.20 8.70 6.37
CA ALA A 95 -0.74 7.73 6.92
C ALA A 95 -0.07 6.84 7.96
N GLN A 96 1.15 6.40 7.69
CA GLN A 96 1.96 5.64 8.64
C GLN A 96 2.21 6.43 9.93
N ASP A 97 2.73 7.65 9.81
CA ASP A 97 3.01 8.54 10.96
C ASP A 97 1.75 8.80 11.80
N ALA A 98 0.59 8.95 11.15
CA ALA A 98 -0.68 9.15 11.84
C ALA A 98 -1.13 7.89 12.58
N VAL A 99 -0.97 6.70 11.99
CA VAL A 99 -1.34 5.42 12.62
C VAL A 99 -0.40 5.10 13.78
N ASP A 100 0.92 5.26 13.60
CA ASP A 100 1.92 5.08 14.66
C ASP A 100 1.69 6.05 15.81
N GLY A 101 1.54 7.35 15.50
CA GLY A 101 1.24 8.37 16.50
C GLY A 101 -0.07 8.11 17.27
N ALA A 102 -1.10 7.60 16.60
CA ALA A 102 -2.34 7.18 17.24
C ALA A 102 -2.13 5.95 18.14
N ALA A 103 -1.39 4.93 17.68
CA ALA A 103 -1.10 3.73 18.45
C ALA A 103 -0.26 4.04 19.71
N ALA A 104 0.72 4.92 19.60
CA ALA A 104 1.55 5.38 20.72
C ALA A 104 0.70 6.17 21.73
N ARG A 105 -0.01 7.21 21.27
CA ARG A 105 -0.84 8.04 22.15
C ARG A 105 -1.89 7.22 22.89
N LEU A 106 -2.63 6.38 22.17
CA LEU A 106 -3.71 5.60 22.76
C LEU A 106 -3.18 4.46 23.63
N GLY A 107 -2.04 3.87 23.29
CA GLY A 107 -1.44 2.78 24.06
C GLY A 107 -1.04 3.14 25.49
N ASP A 108 -0.78 4.42 25.77
CA ASP A 108 -0.44 4.93 27.10
C ASP A 108 -1.67 5.28 27.95
N LEU A 109 -2.88 5.23 27.36
CA LEU A 109 -4.11 5.64 28.05
C LEU A 109 -4.74 4.50 28.85
N GLN A 110 -5.30 4.87 30.00
CA GLN A 110 -6.12 3.98 30.80
C GLN A 110 -7.60 4.21 30.50
N ALA A 111 -8.09 3.54 29.45
CA ALA A 111 -9.48 3.65 29.00
C ALA A 111 -10.51 3.37 30.12
N PRO A 112 -11.73 3.93 30.01
CA PRO A 112 -12.85 3.62 30.90
C PRO A 112 -13.05 2.10 31.05
N VAL A 113 -13.51 1.68 32.24
CA VAL A 113 -13.60 0.24 32.60
C VAL A 113 -14.41 -0.56 31.57
N GLU A 114 -15.51 0.02 31.10
CA GLU A 114 -16.46 -0.60 30.16
C GLU A 114 -15.90 -0.79 28.74
N THR A 115 -14.94 0.04 28.31
CA THR A 115 -14.40 0.04 26.94
C THR A 115 -12.95 -0.47 26.85
N ARG A 116 -12.38 -0.90 27.97
CA ARG A 116 -10.95 -1.23 28.08
C ARG A 116 -10.51 -2.35 27.14
N GLN A 117 -11.33 -3.39 26.97
CA GLN A 117 -11.00 -4.51 26.07
C GLN A 117 -11.04 -4.07 24.60
N GLN A 118 -12.07 -3.32 24.21
CA GLN A 118 -12.23 -2.77 22.86
C GLN A 118 -11.11 -1.80 22.53
N HIS A 119 -10.70 -0.97 23.51
CA HIS A 119 -9.56 -0.08 23.39
C HIS A 119 -8.26 -0.84 23.10
N GLN A 120 -7.96 -1.89 23.86
CA GLN A 120 -6.77 -2.72 23.63
C GLN A 120 -6.79 -3.34 22.23
N GLY A 121 -7.94 -3.89 21.81
CA GLY A 121 -8.12 -4.43 20.46
C GLY A 121 -7.89 -3.39 19.36
N TYR A 122 -8.33 -2.14 19.55
CA TYR A 122 -8.13 -1.05 18.61
C TYR A 122 -6.67 -0.61 18.51
N VAL A 123 -5.97 -0.45 19.66
CA VAL A 123 -4.53 -0.11 19.68
C VAL A 123 -3.71 -1.19 18.97
N GLU A 124 -4.02 -2.46 19.19
CA GLU A 124 -3.36 -3.55 18.46
C GLU A 124 -3.66 -3.53 16.96
N ALA A 125 -4.90 -3.22 16.57
CA ALA A 125 -5.27 -3.12 15.16
C ALA A 125 -4.54 -1.96 14.47
N LEU A 126 -4.32 -0.83 15.15
CA LEU A 126 -3.49 0.27 14.66
C LEU A 126 -2.04 -0.19 14.43
N ARG A 127 -1.44 -0.92 15.38
CA ARG A 127 -0.07 -1.44 15.24
C ARG A 127 0.07 -2.44 14.08
N ARG A 128 -0.92 -3.32 13.89
CA ARG A 128 -0.95 -4.23 12.72
C ARG A 128 -1.08 -3.45 11.41
N MET A 129 -1.92 -2.42 11.40
CA MET A 129 -2.07 -1.54 10.23
C MET A 129 -0.76 -0.84 9.88
N ASP A 130 0.00 -0.34 10.86
CA ASP A 130 1.31 0.28 10.61
C ASP A 130 2.24 -0.66 9.82
N GLY A 131 2.33 -1.94 10.20
CA GLY A 131 3.10 -2.95 9.48
C GLY A 131 2.62 -3.19 8.04
N GLU A 132 1.30 -3.20 7.80
CA GLU A 132 0.76 -3.30 6.44
C GLU A 132 1.04 -2.04 5.61
N LEU A 133 1.02 -0.86 6.22
CA LEU A 133 1.39 0.39 5.54
C LEU A 133 2.85 0.38 5.10
N VAL A 134 3.76 -0.15 5.91
CA VAL A 134 5.16 -0.38 5.51
C VAL A 134 5.22 -1.31 4.29
N THR A 135 4.53 -2.45 4.34
CA THR A 135 4.49 -3.42 3.22
C THR A 135 3.95 -2.78 1.93
N ILE A 136 2.92 -1.95 2.03
CA ILE A 136 2.35 -1.23 0.87
C ILE A 136 3.33 -0.18 0.34
N ARG A 137 4.12 0.48 1.21
CA ARG A 137 5.13 1.45 0.79
C ARG A 137 6.30 0.80 0.08
N ASP A 138 6.74 -0.37 0.53
CA ASP A 138 7.72 -1.19 -0.19
C ASP A 138 7.18 -1.55 -1.57
N ALA A 139 5.91 -1.96 -1.65
CA ALA A 139 5.25 -2.26 -2.93
C ALA A 139 5.18 -1.05 -3.88
N ILE A 140 5.07 0.18 -3.38
CA ILE A 140 5.15 1.42 -4.19
C ILE A 140 6.58 1.66 -4.67
N SER A 141 7.56 1.50 -3.78
CA SER A 141 8.99 1.67 -4.07
C SER A 141 9.47 0.68 -5.13
N ASP A 142 9.01 -0.57 -5.05
CA ASP A 142 9.25 -1.65 -6.01
C ASP A 142 8.38 -1.53 -7.27
N GLN A 143 7.55 -0.49 -7.38
CA GLN A 143 6.69 -0.23 -8.54
C GLN A 143 5.68 -1.37 -8.83
N THR A 144 5.35 -2.17 -7.81
CA THR A 144 4.28 -3.16 -7.91
C THR A 144 2.90 -2.51 -7.74
N LEU A 145 2.83 -1.39 -7.02
CA LEU A 145 1.66 -0.50 -6.91
C LEU A 145 2.01 0.91 -7.41
N CYS A 146 1.35 1.35 -8.48
CA CYS A 146 1.78 2.51 -9.26
C CYS A 146 0.81 3.70 -9.18
N THR A 147 -0.35 3.51 -8.57
CA THR A 147 -1.38 4.55 -8.46
C THR A 147 -2.07 4.48 -7.10
N SER A 148 -2.64 5.60 -6.65
CA SER A 148 -3.44 5.64 -5.43
C SER A 148 -4.62 4.67 -5.47
N ALA A 149 -5.23 4.45 -6.64
CA ALA A 149 -6.31 3.47 -6.79
C ALA A 149 -5.84 2.04 -6.51
N ALA A 150 -4.63 1.67 -6.96
CA ALA A 150 -4.02 0.36 -6.69
C ALA A 150 -3.73 0.18 -5.20
N VAL A 151 -3.15 1.21 -4.59
CA VAL A 151 -2.81 1.24 -3.16
C VAL A 151 -4.06 1.08 -2.30
N LEU A 152 -5.10 1.87 -2.58
CA LEU A 152 -6.35 1.76 -1.84
C LEU A 152 -7.01 0.40 -2.07
N ALA A 153 -6.99 -0.14 -3.30
CA ALA A 153 -7.52 -1.48 -3.56
C ALA A 153 -6.75 -2.58 -2.79
N ARG A 154 -5.42 -2.47 -2.65
CA ARG A 154 -4.61 -3.40 -1.86
C ARG A 154 -4.90 -3.27 -0.36
N LEU A 155 -4.99 -2.04 0.14
CA LEU A 155 -5.35 -1.75 1.52
C LEU A 155 -6.73 -2.34 1.85
N GLY A 156 -7.74 -2.11 1.02
CA GLY A 156 -9.09 -2.63 1.23
C GLY A 156 -9.24 -4.14 1.09
N LYS A 157 -8.20 -4.85 0.65
CA LYS A 157 -8.14 -6.32 0.63
C LYS A 157 -7.37 -6.90 1.81
N SER A 158 -6.70 -6.07 2.60
CA SER A 158 -5.91 -6.52 3.74
C SER A 158 -6.83 -6.88 4.92
N ASP A 159 -6.45 -7.94 5.63
CA ASP A 159 -7.14 -8.33 6.86
C ASP A 159 -6.87 -7.29 7.96
N GLU A 160 -5.71 -6.63 7.92
CA GLU A 160 -5.32 -5.55 8.82
C GLU A 160 -6.26 -4.34 8.70
N PHE A 161 -6.63 -3.95 7.47
CA PHE A 161 -7.59 -2.86 7.26
C PHE A 161 -8.99 -3.24 7.70
N THR A 162 -9.39 -4.49 7.46
CA THR A 162 -10.68 -5.01 7.91
C THR A 162 -10.74 -5.02 9.43
N GLY A 163 -9.73 -5.58 10.09
CA GLY A 163 -9.61 -5.63 11.55
C GLY A 163 -9.53 -4.25 12.20
N LEU A 164 -8.85 -3.27 11.58
CA LEU A 164 -8.85 -1.88 12.07
C LEU A 164 -10.25 -1.27 12.03
N LYS A 165 -10.99 -1.50 10.94
CA LYS A 165 -12.37 -1.00 10.83
C LYS A 165 -13.30 -1.65 11.84
N GLU A 166 -13.19 -2.96 12.02
CA GLU A 166 -13.98 -3.71 12.99
C GLU A 166 -13.67 -3.28 14.43
N ALA A 167 -12.39 -3.13 14.78
CA ALA A 167 -11.99 -2.67 16.10
C ALA A 167 -12.45 -1.22 16.38
N GLY A 168 -12.39 -0.33 15.38
CA GLY A 168 -12.91 1.02 15.50
C GLY A 168 -14.43 1.06 15.68
N ALA A 169 -15.16 0.24 14.93
CA ALA A 169 -16.61 0.11 15.06
C ALA A 169 -17.03 -0.55 16.39
N ALA A 170 -16.22 -1.47 16.94
CA ALA A 170 -16.46 -2.06 18.24
C ALA A 170 -16.26 -1.08 19.41
N LEU A 171 -15.47 -0.02 19.20
CA LEU A 171 -15.33 1.08 20.15
C LEU A 171 -16.48 2.09 20.06
N ALA A 172 -17.00 2.34 18.86
CA ALA A 172 -18.10 3.26 18.65
C ALA A 172 -19.40 2.70 19.27
N ASP A 173 -20.07 3.50 20.09
CA ASP A 173 -21.37 3.11 20.65
C ASP A 173 -22.54 3.54 19.75
N GLN A 174 -23.75 3.09 20.10
CA GLN A 174 -24.95 3.38 19.31
C GLN A 174 -25.37 4.85 19.32
N ASP A 175 -24.88 5.62 20.29
CA ASP A 175 -25.16 7.05 20.44
C ASP A 175 -24.15 7.91 19.65
N GLY A 176 -23.16 7.28 19.00
CA GLY A 176 -22.15 7.92 18.17
C GLY A 176 -20.92 8.41 18.94
N ASN A 177 -20.80 8.06 20.23
CA ASN A 177 -19.56 8.28 20.95
C ASN A 177 -18.47 7.39 20.35
N TYR A 178 -17.24 7.86 20.46
CA TYR A 178 -16.02 7.22 20.00
C TYR A 178 -15.95 6.97 18.48
N SER A 179 -16.85 7.57 17.70
CA SER A 179 -16.92 7.46 16.22
C SER A 179 -15.66 7.95 15.50
N SER A 180 -14.79 8.72 16.16
CA SER A 180 -13.47 9.08 15.64
C SER A 180 -12.51 7.89 15.48
N ALA A 181 -12.78 6.76 16.13
CA ALA A 181 -12.08 5.51 15.93
C ALA A 181 -12.42 4.85 14.58
N GLU A 182 -13.56 5.19 13.98
CA GLU A 182 -14.03 4.59 12.73
C GLU A 182 -13.30 5.14 11.49
N ILE A 183 -12.88 4.22 10.62
CA ILE A 183 -12.29 4.58 9.33
C ILE A 183 -13.36 4.54 8.23
N GLY A 184 -13.90 5.71 7.91
CA GLY A 184 -14.94 5.92 6.88
C GLY A 184 -14.48 5.70 5.43
N LEU A 185 -13.21 5.36 5.20
CA LEU A 185 -12.68 5.07 3.87
C LEU A 185 -13.36 3.82 3.29
N LYS A 186 -13.87 3.94 2.06
CA LYS A 186 -14.37 2.83 1.23
C LYS A 186 -13.40 2.60 0.07
N PRO A 187 -12.47 1.63 0.18
CA PRO A 187 -11.48 1.43 -0.86
C PRO A 187 -12.11 0.91 -2.16
N PRO A 188 -11.55 1.27 -3.34
CA PRO A 188 -12.04 0.77 -4.60
C PRO A 188 -11.72 -0.72 -4.76
N LYS A 189 -12.56 -1.45 -5.49
CA LYS A 189 -12.24 -2.83 -5.89
C LYS A 189 -11.08 -2.84 -6.89
N GLU A 190 -10.21 -3.84 -6.77
CA GLU A 190 -9.16 -4.10 -7.75
C GLU A 190 -9.77 -4.43 -9.12
N ARG A 191 -9.14 -3.94 -10.20
CA ARG A 191 -9.58 -4.14 -11.58
C ARG A 191 -8.44 -4.65 -12.46
N SER A 192 -8.81 -5.22 -13.60
CA SER A 192 -7.89 -5.66 -14.66
C SER A 192 -8.34 -5.12 -16.02
N ARG A 193 -8.07 -3.83 -16.26
CA ARG A 193 -8.46 -3.09 -17.46
C ARG A 193 -7.36 -3.16 -18.51
N ARG A 194 -7.76 -3.28 -19.77
CA ARG A 194 -6.85 -3.28 -20.93
C ARG A 194 -7.50 -2.53 -22.08
N LEU A 195 -6.71 -1.77 -22.83
CA LEU A 195 -7.20 -1.10 -24.04
C LEU A 195 -7.07 -2.02 -25.26
N GLY A 196 -7.68 -1.64 -26.38
CA GLY A 196 -7.44 -2.28 -27.67
C GLY A 196 -5.98 -2.10 -28.08
N ASN A 197 -5.37 -3.10 -28.72
CA ASN A 197 -4.00 -2.97 -29.22
C ASN A 197 -3.92 -1.86 -30.30
N GLY A 198 -2.90 -1.00 -30.21
CA GLY A 198 -2.75 0.15 -31.10
C GLY A 198 -3.64 1.35 -30.76
N THR A 199 -4.34 1.31 -29.62
CA THR A 199 -5.16 2.45 -29.18
C THR A 199 -4.30 3.69 -28.97
N VAL A 200 -4.63 4.77 -29.66
CA VAL A 200 -3.98 6.07 -29.46
C VAL A 200 -4.53 6.70 -28.17
N VAL A 201 -3.70 6.78 -27.14
CA VAL A 201 -4.06 7.34 -25.83
C VAL A 201 -4.11 8.86 -25.90
N SER A 202 -3.19 9.47 -26.64
CA SER A 202 -3.19 10.90 -26.92
C SER A 202 -2.44 11.17 -28.22
N SER A 203 -2.87 12.17 -28.98
CA SER A 203 -2.15 12.62 -30.17
C SER A 203 -2.28 14.12 -30.34
N ARG A 204 -1.16 14.76 -30.64
CA ARG A 204 -1.06 16.16 -31.10
C ARG A 204 -0.52 16.25 -32.52
N ILE A 205 -0.12 15.12 -33.11
CA ILE A 205 0.36 15.10 -34.48
C ILE A 205 -0.84 15.21 -35.44
N ARG A 206 -0.74 16.14 -36.39
CA ARG A 206 -1.68 16.29 -37.50
C ARG A 206 -0.95 16.28 -38.84
N GLY A 207 -1.06 15.20 -39.59
CA GLY A 207 -0.37 15.01 -40.87
C GLY A 207 1.10 14.60 -40.71
N GLY A 208 1.76 14.32 -41.84
CA GLY A 208 3.08 13.71 -41.93
C GLY A 208 3.04 12.43 -42.74
N ARG A 209 4.18 11.94 -43.22
CA ARG A 209 4.28 10.68 -43.99
C ARG A 209 5.00 9.57 -43.23
N GLY A 210 5.71 9.92 -42.16
CA GLY A 210 6.45 8.97 -41.36
C GLY A 210 5.56 7.94 -40.69
N SER A 211 6.12 6.74 -40.46
CA SER A 211 5.44 5.70 -39.69
C SER A 211 6.36 5.02 -38.69
N LEU A 212 5.80 4.61 -37.56
CA LEU A 212 6.49 3.88 -36.51
C LEU A 212 5.74 2.58 -36.24
N THR A 213 6.44 1.45 -36.36
CA THR A 213 5.97 0.16 -35.87
C THR A 213 6.59 -0.12 -34.51
N ILE A 214 5.73 -0.37 -33.52
CA ILE A 214 6.10 -0.70 -32.15
C ILE A 214 5.82 -2.19 -31.97
N LYS A 215 6.83 -2.94 -31.56
CA LYS A 215 6.72 -4.36 -31.22
C LYS A 215 6.89 -4.54 -29.72
N ASN A 216 5.85 -4.97 -29.03
CA ASN A 216 5.93 -5.34 -27.63
C ASN A 216 6.10 -6.86 -27.52
N GLY A 217 7.34 -7.32 -27.46
CA GLY A 217 7.67 -8.74 -27.23
C GLY A 217 7.70 -9.12 -25.74
N GLY A 218 7.40 -8.19 -24.83
CA GLY A 218 7.38 -8.42 -23.38
C GLY A 218 6.18 -9.24 -22.90
N THR A 219 6.13 -9.46 -21.58
CA THR A 219 5.04 -10.15 -20.88
C THR A 219 3.96 -9.21 -20.35
N GLN A 220 4.19 -7.90 -20.44
CA GLN A 220 3.29 -6.85 -19.97
C GLN A 220 2.81 -5.97 -21.12
N ASP A 221 1.67 -5.30 -20.93
CA ASP A 221 1.21 -4.30 -21.88
C ASP A 221 2.09 -3.04 -21.75
N GLY A 222 2.13 -2.21 -22.80
CA GLY A 222 2.97 -1.01 -22.82
C GLY A 222 2.27 0.19 -23.40
N VAL A 223 2.72 1.38 -22.99
CA VAL A 223 2.40 2.65 -23.63
C VAL A 223 3.70 3.28 -24.09
N VAL A 224 3.78 3.60 -25.38
CA VAL A 224 4.90 4.32 -25.97
C VAL A 224 4.49 5.76 -26.21
N THR A 225 5.32 6.69 -25.74
CA THR A 225 5.13 8.12 -25.89
C THR A 225 6.30 8.71 -26.70
N LEU A 226 5.97 9.36 -27.81
CA LEU A 226 6.91 10.13 -28.61
C LEU A 226 6.88 11.60 -28.19
N LEU A 227 8.07 12.18 -27.96
CA LEU A 227 8.24 13.61 -27.69
C LEU A 227 9.01 14.28 -28.82
N LYS A 228 8.48 15.38 -29.35
CA LYS A 228 9.21 16.29 -30.26
C LYS A 228 9.66 17.49 -29.45
N GLY A 229 10.97 17.61 -29.21
CA GLY A 229 11.49 18.55 -28.22
C GLY A 229 10.92 18.24 -26.83
N LYS A 230 10.28 19.21 -26.18
CA LYS A 230 9.59 19.04 -24.88
C LYS A 230 8.11 18.66 -24.99
N GLN A 231 7.55 18.62 -26.20
CA GLN A 231 6.11 18.42 -26.40
C GLN A 231 5.78 16.97 -26.70
N LYS A 232 4.77 16.44 -25.99
CA LYS A 232 4.20 15.13 -26.29
C LYS A 232 3.52 15.13 -27.65
N ALA A 233 4.00 14.30 -28.56
CA ALA A 233 3.52 14.21 -29.92
C ALA A 233 2.41 13.16 -30.06
N VAL A 234 2.68 11.91 -29.63
CA VAL A 234 1.68 10.83 -29.65
C VAL A 234 2.01 9.80 -28.56
N SER A 235 0.98 9.22 -27.95
CA SER A 235 1.08 8.07 -27.06
C SER A 235 0.20 6.94 -27.56
N VAL A 236 0.74 5.73 -27.65
CA VAL A 236 0.03 4.56 -28.18
C VAL A 236 0.18 3.38 -27.24
N TYR A 237 -0.95 2.74 -26.97
CA TYR A 237 -1.02 1.52 -26.17
C TYR A 237 -0.79 0.29 -27.04
N VAL A 238 0.08 -0.61 -26.58
CA VAL A 238 0.49 -1.83 -27.29
C VAL A 238 0.42 -3.00 -26.32
N ARG A 239 -0.40 -4.00 -26.66
CA ARG A 239 -0.56 -5.18 -25.81
C ARG A 239 0.72 -6.01 -25.76
N LYS A 240 0.89 -6.79 -24.69
CA LYS A 240 1.94 -7.82 -24.60
C LYS A 240 1.90 -8.74 -25.81
N LYS A 241 3.09 -9.18 -26.25
CA LYS A 241 3.28 -10.07 -27.41
C LYS A 241 2.57 -9.58 -28.70
N SER A 242 2.39 -8.27 -28.84
CA SER A 242 1.65 -7.66 -29.95
C SER A 242 2.46 -6.56 -30.63
N SER A 243 2.01 -6.13 -31.81
CA SER A 243 2.60 -5.00 -32.54
C SER A 243 1.54 -3.96 -32.89
N ALA A 244 1.92 -2.69 -32.93
CA ALA A 244 1.07 -1.60 -33.36
C ALA A 244 1.81 -0.70 -34.34
N ARG A 245 1.10 -0.11 -35.31
CA ARG A 245 1.66 0.88 -36.23
C ARG A 245 1.01 2.23 -35.98
N VAL A 246 1.84 3.26 -35.90
CA VAL A 246 1.45 4.66 -35.83
C VAL A 246 1.87 5.32 -37.12
N SER A 247 0.91 5.85 -37.87
CA SER A 247 1.16 6.55 -39.13
C SER A 247 1.04 8.07 -38.95
N ASN A 248 1.30 8.81 -40.03
CA ASN A 248 1.17 10.26 -40.07
C ASN A 248 2.09 10.98 -39.07
N ILE A 249 3.33 10.50 -38.91
CA ILE A 249 4.33 11.16 -38.08
C ILE A 249 5.02 12.25 -38.91
N LYS A 250 5.06 13.47 -38.38
CA LYS A 250 5.75 14.61 -39.02
C LYS A 250 7.25 14.42 -38.99
N ASP A 251 7.92 15.08 -39.92
CA ASP A 251 9.37 15.19 -39.89
C ASP A 251 9.86 15.88 -38.60
N GLY A 252 11.00 15.43 -38.10
CA GLY A 252 11.60 15.89 -36.86
C GLY A 252 12.33 14.77 -36.11
N SER A 253 13.06 15.14 -35.06
CA SER A 253 13.68 14.19 -34.14
C SER A 253 12.80 13.96 -32.92
N TYR A 254 12.58 12.68 -32.58
CA TYR A 254 11.68 12.27 -31.50
C TYR A 254 12.39 11.47 -30.44
N ARG A 255 12.23 11.87 -29.17
CA ARG A 255 12.62 11.04 -28.02
C ARG A 255 11.50 10.05 -27.73
N VAL A 256 11.87 8.81 -27.45
CA VAL A 256 10.91 7.72 -27.22
C VAL A 256 10.97 7.29 -25.77
N TYR A 257 9.85 7.47 -25.08
CA TYR A 257 9.63 6.98 -23.73
C TYR A 257 8.62 5.85 -23.78
N PHE A 258 8.74 4.88 -22.89
CA PHE A 258 7.73 3.85 -22.75
C PHE A 258 7.57 3.43 -21.30
N THR A 259 6.35 3.04 -20.97
CA THR A 259 6.02 2.41 -19.70
C THR A 259 5.36 1.07 -19.99
N THR A 260 5.68 0.05 -19.21
CA THR A 260 4.96 -1.23 -19.24
C THR A 260 4.30 -1.52 -17.90
N GLY A 261 3.25 -2.34 -17.90
CA GLY A 261 2.60 -2.76 -16.67
C GLY A 261 1.28 -3.51 -16.88
N ALA A 262 0.49 -3.58 -15.81
CA ALA A 262 -0.82 -4.22 -15.76
C ALA A 262 -1.92 -3.24 -15.31
N ASP A 263 -3.17 -3.54 -15.70
CA ASP A 263 -4.37 -2.73 -15.45
C ASP A 263 -4.20 -1.26 -15.85
N TYR A 264 -4.46 -0.96 -17.12
CA TYR A 264 -4.32 0.41 -17.62
C TYR A 264 -5.53 1.26 -17.24
N ASP A 265 -5.32 2.25 -16.38
CA ASP A 265 -6.30 3.26 -16.01
C ASP A 265 -6.35 4.37 -17.05
N ARG A 266 -7.46 4.48 -17.79
CA ARG A 266 -7.62 5.53 -18.81
C ARG A 266 -7.70 6.94 -18.22
N ALA A 267 -8.28 7.08 -17.02
CA ALA A 267 -8.43 8.37 -16.36
C ALA A 267 -7.09 8.86 -15.79
N ALA A 268 -6.34 7.96 -15.14
CA ALA A 268 -5.00 8.29 -14.65
C ALA A 268 -3.92 8.24 -15.73
N ARG A 269 -4.22 7.68 -16.91
CA ARG A 269 -3.29 7.44 -18.03
C ARG A 269 -2.04 6.66 -17.61
N ALA A 270 -2.21 5.70 -16.72
CA ALA A 270 -1.12 4.95 -16.11
C ALA A 270 -1.51 3.47 -15.93
N PHE A 271 -0.50 2.60 -15.90
CA PHE A 271 -0.67 1.25 -15.36
C PHE A 271 -0.77 1.35 -13.85
N THR A 272 -1.69 0.59 -13.24
CA THR A 272 -1.86 0.63 -11.79
C THR A 272 -0.92 -0.30 -11.05
N ARG A 273 -0.33 -1.29 -11.74
CA ARG A 273 0.52 -2.32 -11.13
C ARG A 273 1.70 -2.75 -12.00
N ASN A 274 2.76 -3.19 -11.32
CA ASN A 274 4.00 -3.71 -11.91
C ASN A 274 4.52 -2.81 -13.03
N CYS A 275 4.57 -1.52 -12.76
CA CYS A 275 4.95 -0.54 -13.78
C CYS A 275 6.46 -0.45 -13.91
N THR A 276 6.92 -0.16 -15.12
CA THR A 276 8.29 0.24 -15.39
C THR A 276 8.28 1.49 -16.25
N PHE A 277 9.35 2.27 -16.19
CA PHE A 277 9.50 3.51 -16.94
C PHE A 277 10.87 3.56 -17.58
N GLU A 278 10.89 3.64 -18.91
CA GLU A 278 12.11 3.58 -19.69
C GLU A 278 12.09 4.61 -20.81
N ARG A 279 13.29 4.93 -21.30
CA ARG A 279 13.49 5.78 -22.45
C ARG A 279 14.58 5.19 -23.33
N PHE A 280 14.37 5.21 -24.65
CA PHE A 280 15.44 4.94 -25.58
C PHE A 280 16.50 6.04 -25.53
N GLU A 281 17.77 5.65 -25.50
CA GLU A 281 18.90 6.59 -25.48
C GLU A 281 18.89 7.45 -26.74
N ASP A 282 18.72 6.81 -27.89
CA ASP A 282 18.68 7.44 -29.21
C ASP A 282 17.32 8.03 -29.55
N SER A 283 17.36 9.17 -30.24
CA SER A 283 16.17 9.77 -30.86
C SER A 283 15.89 9.16 -32.24
N LEU A 284 14.62 9.12 -32.63
CA LEU A 284 14.19 8.70 -33.96
C LEU A 284 14.02 9.90 -34.91
N PRO A 285 14.87 10.06 -35.94
CA PRO A 285 14.68 11.11 -36.94
C PRO A 285 13.69 10.67 -38.02
N PHE A 286 12.59 11.40 -38.17
CA PHE A 286 11.67 11.27 -39.29
C PHE A 286 12.00 12.33 -40.34
N ARG A 287 12.17 11.92 -41.60
CA ARG A 287 12.46 12.77 -42.74
C ARG A 287 11.65 12.34 -43.95
N THR A 288 11.17 13.32 -44.70
CA THR A 288 10.56 13.17 -46.01
C THR A 288 11.46 13.83 -47.04
N THR A 289 11.82 13.11 -48.09
CA THR A 289 12.69 13.59 -49.18
C THR A 289 11.92 13.58 -50.49
N TYR A 290 11.98 14.70 -51.19
CA TYR A 290 11.36 14.89 -52.50
C TYR A 290 12.46 14.83 -53.56
N THR A 291 12.27 13.96 -54.55
CA THR A 291 13.08 13.91 -55.76
C THR A 291 12.18 14.22 -56.95
N ALA A 292 12.77 14.44 -58.13
CA ALA A 292 12.00 14.73 -59.35
C ALA A 292 10.96 13.64 -59.68
N THR A 293 11.16 12.40 -59.24
CA THR A 293 10.33 11.24 -59.61
C THR A 293 9.70 10.51 -58.42
N GLN A 294 10.12 10.78 -57.18
CA GLN A 294 9.65 10.03 -56.01
C GLN A 294 9.63 10.87 -54.72
N VAL A 295 8.66 10.59 -53.87
CA VAL A 295 8.65 11.02 -52.46
C VAL A 295 9.01 9.82 -51.58
N ARG A 296 10.07 9.94 -50.78
CA ARG A 296 10.51 8.92 -49.80
C ARG A 296 10.33 9.46 -48.38
N TRP A 297 9.99 8.60 -47.43
CA TRP A 297 9.86 9.00 -46.02
C TRP A 297 10.36 7.92 -45.06
N SER A 298 10.73 8.35 -43.86
CA SER A 298 11.21 7.43 -42.81
C SER A 298 10.12 6.49 -42.30
N THR A 299 10.48 5.22 -42.17
CA THR A 299 9.69 4.21 -41.45
C THR A 299 10.58 3.56 -40.41
N TRP A 300 10.16 3.61 -39.15
CA TRP A 300 10.93 3.08 -38.02
C TRP A 300 10.25 1.85 -37.43
N THR A 301 11.05 0.94 -36.87
CA THR A 301 10.57 -0.15 -36.03
C THR A 301 11.33 -0.16 -34.71
N ILE A 302 10.61 -0.22 -33.59
CA ILE A 302 11.19 -0.35 -32.25
C ILE A 302 10.63 -1.57 -31.52
N THR A 303 11.40 -2.12 -30.61
CA THR A 303 11.02 -3.25 -29.74
C THR A 303 11.09 -2.83 -28.28
N LEU A 304 10.03 -3.07 -27.50
CA LEU A 304 9.98 -2.67 -26.08
C LEU A 304 10.74 -3.62 -25.14
N ASN A 305 11.18 -4.77 -25.64
CA ASN A 305 12.02 -5.71 -24.92
C ASN A 305 13.44 -5.66 -25.48
N ARG A 306 14.43 -5.99 -24.64
CA ARG A 306 15.81 -6.18 -25.10
C ARG A 306 15.84 -7.32 -26.12
N VAL A 307 16.47 -7.06 -27.26
CA VAL A 307 16.70 -8.05 -28.33
C VAL A 307 18.19 -8.33 -28.39
N LYS A 308 18.58 -9.60 -28.42
CA LYS A 308 20.00 -9.99 -28.58
C LYS A 308 20.51 -9.45 -29.92
N GLY A 309 21.58 -8.64 -29.89
CA GLY A 309 22.10 -7.95 -31.07
C GLY A 309 21.33 -6.70 -31.51
N GLY A 310 20.36 -6.23 -30.70
CA GLY A 310 19.65 -4.97 -30.95
C GLY A 310 20.54 -3.75 -30.75
N ASN A 311 20.28 -2.70 -31.53
CA ASN A 311 21.01 -1.42 -31.50
C ASN A 311 20.40 -0.37 -30.56
N ALA A 312 19.16 -0.57 -30.10
CA ALA A 312 18.44 0.41 -29.29
C ALA A 312 18.65 0.13 -27.80
N ARG A 313 19.46 0.97 -27.14
CA ARG A 313 19.63 0.96 -25.68
C ARG A 313 18.49 1.73 -25.01
N SER A 314 18.07 1.26 -23.85
CA SER A 314 17.13 1.97 -22.98
C SER A 314 17.74 2.21 -21.60
N SER A 315 17.34 3.31 -20.98
CA SER A 315 17.66 3.66 -19.62
C SER A 315 16.38 3.77 -18.81
N ALA A 316 16.43 3.33 -17.55
CA ALA A 316 15.35 3.59 -16.59
C ALA A 316 15.13 5.10 -16.44
N VAL A 317 13.88 5.48 -16.21
CA VAL A 317 13.45 6.87 -15.99
C VAL A 317 12.79 6.93 -14.62
N ASN A 318 13.11 7.96 -13.84
CA ASN A 318 12.37 8.21 -12.60
C ASN A 318 10.88 8.40 -12.95
N PRO A 319 9.95 7.68 -12.30
CA PRO A 319 8.52 7.82 -12.58
C PRO A 319 8.00 9.26 -12.54
N ASP A 320 8.54 10.11 -11.66
CA ASP A 320 8.14 11.52 -11.54
C ASP A 320 8.68 12.39 -12.70
N ASP A 321 9.69 11.94 -13.43
CA ASP A 321 10.23 12.58 -14.63
C ASP A 321 9.61 12.04 -15.94
N PHE A 322 8.72 11.04 -15.83
CA PHE A 322 8.11 10.42 -16.99
C PHE A 322 7.06 11.35 -17.64
N PRO A 323 7.05 11.49 -18.98
CA PRO A 323 6.10 12.36 -19.67
C PRO A 323 4.71 11.73 -19.76
N SER A 324 3.89 11.92 -18.71
CA SER A 324 2.48 11.48 -18.63
C SER A 324 1.50 12.43 -19.32
#